data_AF-A0A8T6QT08-F1
#
_entry.id   AF-A0A8T6QT08-F1
#
_cell.length_a   1.000
_cell.length_b   1.000
_cell.length_c   1.000
_cell.angle_alpha   90.00
_cell.angle_beta   90.00
_cell.angle_gamma   90.00
#
_symmetry.space_group_name_H-M   'P 1'
#
loop_
_entity.id
_entity.type
_entity.pdbx_description
1 polymer ?
#
loop_
_entity_poly.entity_id
_entity_poly.type
_entity_poly.pdbx_seq_one_letter_code
_entity_poly.pdbx_strand_id
1 'polypeptide(L)' 'MYRRVSMLSEIPEDLHNSLAVFLEKHPDWDQDRVFSAAISLFLLQNGRRDSATSRTYLDTLFDTAA' A
#
# COMPACT_ATOMS: atom_id res chain seq x y z
N MET A 1 -12.68 -0.84 -13.60
CA MET A 1 -13.30 -0.09 -12.49
C MET A 1 -13.01 -0.83 -11.19
N TYR A 2 -11.91 -0.49 -10.50
CA TYR A 2 -11.64 -1.11 -9.19
C TYR A 2 -12.56 -0.47 -8.16
N ARG A 3 -13.36 -1.28 -7.47
CA ARG A 3 -14.17 -0.82 -6.35
C ARG A 3 -13.22 -0.60 -5.17
N ARG A 4 -12.91 0.66 -4.84
CA ARG A 4 -12.17 0.99 -3.63
C ARG A 4 -13.02 0.61 -2.43
N VAL A 5 -12.42 -0.08 -1.46
CA VAL A 5 -13.04 -0.46 -0.19
C VAL A 5 -12.25 0.26 0.90
N SER A 6 -12.94 1.03 1.74
CA SER A 6 -12.31 1.70 2.87
C SER A 6 -11.94 0.70 3.96
N MET A 7 -10.77 0.88 4.56
CA MET A 7 -10.29 0.10 5.68
C MET A 7 -10.03 1.04 6.87
N LEU A 8 -10.49 0.64 8.05
CA LEU A 8 -10.14 1.29 9.32
C LEU A 8 -9.38 0.28 10.17
N SER A 9 -8.22 0.68 10.65
CA SER A 9 -7.38 -0.16 11.51
C SER A 9 -6.54 0.71 12.43
N GLU A 10 -6.39 0.28 13.67
CA GLU A 10 -5.47 0.88 14.62
C GLU A 10 -4.08 0.26 14.44
N ILE A 11 -3.05 1.11 14.45
CA ILE A 11 -1.65 0.69 14.35
C ILE A 11 -0.86 1.23 15.54
N PRO A 12 0.26 0.58 15.92
CA PRO A 12 1.14 1.10 16.96
C PRO A 12 1.63 2.52 16.64
N GLU A 13 1.77 3.37 17.67
CA GLU A 13 2.19 4.76 17.54
C GLU A 13 3.54 4.91 16.84
N ASP A 14 4.52 4.06 17.18
CA ASP A 14 5.84 4.08 16.54
C ASP A 14 5.77 3.81 15.02
N LEU A 15 4.84 2.93 14.60
CA LEU A 15 4.62 2.65 13.19
C LEU A 15 3.94 3.83 12.49
N HIS A 16 2.97 4.47 13.15
CA HIS A 16 2.34 5.69 12.66
C HIS A 16 3.37 6.82 12.47
N ASN A 17 4.27 7.03 13.45
CA ASN A 17 5.32 8.04 13.36
C ASN A 17 6.30 7.74 12.22
N SER A 18 6.66 6.48 12.03
CA SER A 18 7.52 6.05 10.91
C SER A 18 6.85 6.30 9.55
N LEU A 19 5.54 6.03 9.45
CA LEU A 19 4.74 6.31 8.26
C LEU A 19 4.71 7.81 7.95
N ALA A 20 4.47 8.65 8.96
CA ALA A 20 4.45 10.11 8.79
C ALA A 20 5.78 10.63 8.25
N VAL A 21 6.91 10.22 8.84
CA VAL A 21 8.26 10.60 8.39
C VAL A 21 8.55 10.12 6.97
N PHE A 22 8.03 8.96 6.57
CA PHE A 22 8.15 8.49 5.19
C PHE A 22 7.38 9.40 4.22
N LEU A 23 6.12 9.69 4.52
CA LEU A 23 5.27 10.54 3.66
C LEU A 23 5.81 11.97 3.52
N GLU A 24 6.39 12.53 4.58
CA GLU A 24 7.06 13.85 4.51
C GLU A 24 8.20 13.91 3.48
N LYS A 25 8.87 12.78 3.23
CA LYS A 25 10.00 12.67 2.29
C LYS A 25 9.57 12.28 0.88
N HIS A 26 8.33 11.83 0.71
CA HIS A 26 7.80 11.27 -0.53
C HIS A 26 6.47 11.96 -0.88
N PRO A 27 6.50 13.18 -1.47
CA PRO A 27 5.31 13.99 -1.71
C PRO A 27 4.31 13.36 -2.70
N ASP A 28 4.77 12.42 -3.54
CA ASP A 28 3.92 11.69 -4.49
C ASP A 28 3.21 10.47 -3.85
N TRP A 29 3.43 10.26 -2.55
CA TRP A 29 2.85 9.15 -1.79
C TRP A 29 1.81 9.66 -0.80
N ASP A 30 0.72 8.91 -0.70
CA ASP A 30 -0.27 9.05 0.35
C ASP A 30 -0.37 7.77 1.19
N GLN A 31 -1.12 7.88 2.28
CA GLN A 31 -1.33 6.78 3.22
C GLN A 31 -1.95 5.55 2.53
N ASP A 32 -2.93 5.75 1.65
CA ASP A 32 -3.62 4.67 0.93
C ASP A 32 -2.66 3.90 0.01
N ARG A 33 -1.75 4.60 -0.68
CA ARG A 33 -0.73 4.04 -1.56
C ARG A 33 0.28 3.22 -0.77
N VAL A 34 0.75 3.73 0.38
CA VAL A 34 1.67 2.99 1.25
C VAL A 34 1.01 1.72 1.78
N PHE A 35 -0.22 1.79 2.28
CA PHE A 35 -0.93 0.61 2.75
C PHE A 35 -1.20 -0.40 1.63
N SER A 36 -1.60 0.07 0.45
CA SER A 36 -1.81 -0.81 -0.71
C SER A 36 -0.53 -1.53 -1.13
N ALA A 37 0.61 -0.84 -1.12
CA ALA A 37 1.92 -1.43 -1.39
C ALA A 37 2.33 -2.44 -0.30
N ALA A 38 2.17 -2.08 0.97
CA ALA A 38 2.53 -2.94 2.10
C ALA A 38 1.68 -4.22 2.15
N ILE A 39 0.36 -4.11 1.98
CA ILE A 39 -0.57 -5.25 2.00
C ILE A 39 -0.31 -6.16 0.80
N SER A 40 -0.19 -5.60 -0.40
CA SER A 40 0.08 -6.41 -1.59
C SER A 40 1.43 -7.13 -1.51
N LEU A 41 2.48 -6.45 -1.04
CA LEU A 41 3.78 -7.08 -0.81
C LEU A 41 3.70 -8.20 0.24
N PHE A 42 3.04 -7.95 1.37
CA PHE A 42 2.87 -8.96 2.42
C PHE A 42 2.17 -10.21 1.88
N LEU A 43 1.10 -10.04 1.10
CA LEU A 43 0.36 -11.13 0.47
C LEU A 43 1.19 -11.87 -0.60
N LEU A 44 2.02 -11.17 -1.38
CA LEU A 44 2.94 -11.81 -2.33
C LEU A 44 4.00 -12.67 -1.66
N GLN A 45 4.49 -12.22 -0.49
CA GLN A 45 5.52 -12.93 0.28
C GLN A 45 4.95 -14.13 1.05
N ASN A 46 3.71 -14.03 1.56
CA ASN A 46 3.14 -15.00 2.50
C ASN A 46 1.94 -15.80 1.95
N GLY A 47 1.48 -15.49 0.73
CA GLY A 47 0.28 -16.08 0.13
C GLY A 47 0.52 -16.75 -1.22
N ARG A 48 -0.57 -17.20 -1.84
CA ARG A 48 -0.55 -17.67 -3.24
C ARG A 48 -0.32 -16.45 -4.13
N ARG A 49 0.68 -16.54 -5.02
CA ARG A 49 1.00 -15.53 -6.04
C ARG A 49 -0.16 -15.37 -7.03
N ASP A 50 -1.19 -14.64 -6.63
CA ASP A 50 -2.28 -14.26 -7.51
C ASP A 50 -1.84 -13.06 -8.38
N SER A 51 -2.35 -13.01 -9.62
CA SER A 51 -1.99 -12.00 -10.61
C SER A 51 -2.57 -10.62 -10.30
N ALA A 52 -3.71 -10.54 -9.62
CA ALA A 52 -4.32 -9.30 -9.15
C ALA A 52 -3.51 -8.66 -8.01
N THR A 53 -3.03 -9.43 -7.03
CA THR A 53 -2.16 -8.91 -5.96
C THR A 53 -0.82 -8.41 -6.52
N SER A 54 -0.23 -9.15 -7.47
CA SER A 54 0.97 -8.73 -8.19
C SER A 54 0.76 -7.41 -8.94
N ARG A 55 -0.40 -7.28 -9.60
CA ARG A 55 -0.76 -6.07 -10.35
C ARG A 55 -0.97 -4.88 -9.43
N THR A 56 -1.70 -5.02 -8.32
CA THR A 56 -1.87 -3.96 -7.33
C THR A 56 -0.53 -3.47 -6.79
N TYR A 57 0.39 -4.39 -6.47
CA TYR A 57 1.74 -4.01 -6.03
C TYR A 57 2.48 -3.18 -7.08
N LEU A 58 2.51 -3.63 -8.34
CA LEU A 58 3.17 -2.89 -9.42
C LEU A 58 2.50 -1.54 -9.70
N ASP A 59 1.16 -1.51 -9.72
CA ASP A 59 0.39 -0.28 -9.94
C ASP A 59 0.66 0.75 -8.83
N THR A 60 0.77 0.32 -7.58
CA THR A 60 1.12 1.22 -6.46
C THR A 60 2.55 1.76 -6.56
N LEU A 61 3.50 0.95 -7.03
CA LEU A 61 4.90 1.38 -7.14
C LEU A 61 5.15 2.32 -8.32
N PHE A 62 4.55 2.05 -9.46
CA PHE A 62 4.85 2.75 -10.71
C PHE A 62 3.80 3.77 -11.12
N ASP A 63 2.76 3.96 -10.30
CA ASP A 63 1.64 4.86 -10.62
C ASP A 63 0.98 4.52 -11.97
N THR A 64 1.05 3.24 -12.37
CA THR A 64 0.53 2.77 -13.66
C THR A 64 -0.99 2.60 -13.68
N ALA A 65 -1.66 2.94 -12.58
CA ALA A 65 -3.11 3.02 -12.50
C ALA A 65 -3.62 4.31 -13.18
N ALA A 66 -3.54 4.33 -14.52
CA ALA A 66 -4.30 5.25 -15.37
C ALA A 66 -5.80 4.92 -15.39
#